data_AF-A0A1I8GV65-F1
#
_entry.id   AF-A0A1I8GV65-F1
#
_cell.length_a   1.000
_cell.length_b   1.000
_cell.length_c   1.000
_cell.angle_alpha   90.00
_cell.angle_beta   90.00
_cell.angle_gamma   90.00
#
_symmetry.space_group_name_H-M   'P 1'
#
loop_
_entity.id
_entity.type
_entity.pdbx_description
1 polymer ?
#
loop_
_entity_poly.entity_id
_entity_poly.type
_entity_poly.pdbx_seq_one_letter_code
_entity_poly.pdbx_strand_id
1 'polypeptide(L)'
;TCYNGGTCNNYTASPPCLCPLPYIAPYCSAAADYCFTLQPDKGITELPVCLNGGTCTLAYTDPYFTCSCTGRYTGVMSPTLLTGISFSGMWLLR
;
A
#
# COMPACT_ATOMS: atom_id res chain seq x y z
N THR A 1 -6.55 22.75 9.86
CA THR A 1 -7.26 21.55 10.37
C THR A 1 -6.64 20.32 9.79
N CYS A 2 -6.40 19.29 10.60
CA CYS A 2 -5.92 17.98 10.15
C CYS A 2 -7.09 16.99 10.13
N TYR A 3 -7.19 16.18 9.08
CA TYR A 3 -8.29 15.23 8.89
C TYR A 3 -7.84 13.79 9.18
N ASN A 4 -8.80 12.85 9.23
CA ASN A 4 -8.54 11.41 9.28
C ASN A 4 -7.52 10.96 10.36
N GLY A 5 -7.60 11.54 11.56
CA GLY A 5 -6.69 11.22 12.66
C GLY A 5 -5.31 11.88 12.56
N GLY A 6 -5.11 12.80 11.62
CA GLY A 6 -3.91 13.63 11.53
C GLY A 6 -3.75 14.55 12.75
N THR A 7 -2.51 14.73 13.20
CA THR A 7 -2.17 15.61 14.33
C THR A 7 -1.47 16.87 13.83
N CYS A 8 -1.75 18.04 14.41
CA CYS A 8 -1.06 19.28 14.03
C CYS A 8 0.45 19.17 14.31
N ASN A 9 1.26 19.50 13.31
CA ASN A 9 2.70 19.57 13.44
C ASN A 9 3.08 20.93 14.06
N ASN A 10 3.57 20.90 15.30
CA ASN A 10 4.08 22.10 15.99
C ASN A 10 5.62 22.21 15.91
N TYR A 11 6.30 21.26 15.28
CA TYR A 11 7.76 21.18 15.25
C TYR A 11 8.35 21.83 13.99
N THR A 12 7.66 21.73 12.85
CA THR A 12 8.09 22.35 11.58
C THR A 12 6.94 23.10 10.91
N ALA A 13 7.26 24.11 10.11
CA ALA A 13 6.25 24.89 9.37
C ALA A 13 5.56 24.09 8.26
N SER A 14 6.19 23.02 7.77
CA SER A 14 5.64 22.13 6.75
C SER A 14 6.19 20.71 6.92
N PRO A 15 5.37 19.66 6.73
CA PRO A 15 3.91 19.72 6.53
C PRO A 15 3.19 20.16 7.82
N PRO A 16 2.06 20.89 7.73
CA PRO A 16 1.35 21.41 8.91
C PRO A 16 0.66 20.31 9.73
N CYS A 17 0.46 19.11 9.17
CA CYS A 17 -0.11 17.96 9.85
C CYS A 17 0.80 16.74 9.71
N LEU A 18 0.88 15.94 10.78
CA LEU A 18 1.42 14.59 10.81
C LEU A 18 0.28 13.62 10.47
N CYS A 19 0.38 12.96 9.33
CA CYS A 19 -0.67 12.07 8.83
C CYS A 19 -0.37 10.61 9.15
N PRO A 20 -1.33 9.85 9.73
CA PRO A 20 -1.21 8.40 9.79
C PRO A 20 -1.38 7.81 8.39
N LEU A 21 -0.72 6.68 8.12
CA LEU A 21 -0.95 5.93 6.88
C LEU A 21 -2.41 5.45 6.81
N PRO A 22 -3.05 5.44 5.63
CA PRO A 22 -2.52 5.77 4.31
C PRO A 22 -2.66 7.25 3.91
N TYR A 23 -2.97 8.16 4.84
CA TYR A 23 -3.27 9.55 4.52
C TYR A 23 -2.03 10.39 4.22
N ILE A 24 -2.16 11.33 3.28
CA ILE A 24 -1.05 12.15 2.79
C ILE A 24 -1.12 13.61 3.26
N ALA A 25 0.06 14.20 3.44
CA ALA A 25 0.25 15.62 3.69
C ALA A 25 -0.38 16.49 2.58
N PRO A 26 -0.68 17.78 2.83
CA PRO A 26 -0.38 18.54 4.05
C PRO A 26 -1.45 18.43 5.16
N TYR A 27 -2.68 18.02 4.85
CA TYR A 27 -3.81 18.05 5.79
C TYR A 27 -4.46 16.68 6.05
N CYS A 28 -3.90 15.60 5.50
CA CYS A 28 -4.42 14.23 5.68
C CYS A 28 -5.86 14.07 5.14
N SER A 29 -6.27 14.88 4.16
CA SER A 29 -7.63 14.88 3.61
C SER A 29 -7.87 13.75 2.61
N ALA A 30 -6.80 13.19 2.03
CA ALA A 30 -6.85 12.10 1.06
C ALA A 30 -5.88 10.98 1.45
N ALA A 31 -6.19 9.76 1.02
CA ALA A 31 -5.29 8.61 1.11
C ALA A 31 -4.37 8.55 -0.12
N ALA A 32 -3.15 8.07 0.07
CA ALA A 32 -2.23 7.79 -1.03
C ALA A 32 -2.76 6.62 -1.86
N ASP A 33 -2.68 6.72 -3.18
CA ASP A 33 -3.05 5.60 -4.04
C ASP A 33 -1.90 4.59 -4.12
N TYR A 34 -1.87 3.62 -3.20
CA TYR A 34 -0.85 2.57 -3.13
C TYR A 34 -0.80 1.70 -4.40
N CYS A 35 -1.79 1.76 -5.29
CA CYS A 35 -1.79 1.02 -6.54
C CYS A 35 -0.92 1.65 -7.62
N PHE A 36 -0.75 2.98 -7.57
CA PHE A 36 -0.10 3.76 -8.62
C PHE A 36 1.01 4.68 -8.09
N THR A 37 1.28 4.65 -6.79
CA THR A 37 2.36 5.42 -6.18
C THR A 37 3.39 4.49 -5.56
N LEU A 38 4.66 4.85 -5.74
CA LEU A 38 5.77 4.18 -5.05
C LEU A 38 5.73 4.55 -3.57
N GLN A 39 5.90 3.53 -2.71
CA GLN A 39 5.78 3.67 -1.26
C GLN A 39 6.97 2.93 -0.64
N PRO A 40 8.16 3.55 -0.63
CA PRO A 40 9.39 2.92 -0.17
C PRO A 40 9.31 2.48 1.30
N ASP A 41 8.55 3.21 2.13
CA ASP A 41 8.31 2.87 3.54
C ASP A 41 7.57 1.52 3.72
N LYS A 42 6.83 1.09 2.70
CA LYS A 42 6.14 -0.21 2.63
C LYS A 42 6.87 -1.22 1.75
N GLY A 43 8.05 -0.88 1.26
CA GLY A 43 8.84 -1.70 0.33
C GLY A 43 8.37 -1.65 -1.12
N ILE A 44 7.37 -0.82 -1.46
CA ILE A 44 6.88 -0.72 -2.85
C ILE A 44 7.82 0.19 -3.64
N THR A 45 8.81 -0.41 -4.31
CA THR A 45 9.83 0.30 -5.11
C THR A 45 9.60 0.18 -6.61
N GLU A 46 8.63 -0.63 -7.04
CA GLU A 46 8.30 -0.86 -8.45
C GLU A 46 6.78 -0.93 -8.66
N LEU A 47 6.32 -0.53 -9.85
CA LEU A 47 4.93 -0.56 -10.28
C LEU A 47 4.79 -1.35 -11.59
N PRO A 48 3.63 -1.99 -11.85
CA PRO A 48 2.42 -2.03 -11.01
C PRO A 48 2.55 -2.96 -9.79
N VAL A 49 1.91 -2.60 -8.66
CA VAL A 49 1.97 -3.39 -7.41
C VAL A 49 1.30 -4.76 -7.54
N CYS A 50 0.29 -4.88 -8.41
CA CYS A 50 -0.36 -6.15 -8.72
C CYS A 50 0.15 -6.66 -10.08
N LEU A 51 0.86 -7.79 -10.06
CA LEU A 51 1.34 -8.45 -11.28
C LEU A 51 0.26 -9.34 -11.92
N ASN A 52 0.56 -9.89 -13.10
CA ASN A 52 -0.30 -10.84 -13.83
C ASN A 52 -1.71 -10.32 -14.18
N GLY A 53 -1.86 -9.00 -14.34
CA GLY A 53 -3.16 -8.39 -14.65
C GLY A 53 -4.12 -8.35 -13.47
N GLY A 54 -3.64 -8.52 -12.24
CA GLY A 54 -4.44 -8.33 -11.04
C GLY A 54 -4.98 -6.90 -10.94
N THR A 55 -6.25 -6.77 -10.54
CA THR A 55 -6.87 -5.46 -10.28
C THR A 55 -6.45 -4.97 -8.90
N CYS A 56 -5.76 -3.83 -8.86
CA CYS A 56 -5.40 -3.18 -7.62
C CYS A 56 -6.54 -2.28 -7.14
N THR A 57 -6.88 -2.37 -5.84
CA THR A 57 -7.82 -1.45 -5.20
C THR A 57 -7.23 -0.93 -3.90
N LEU A 58 -7.45 0.35 -3.60
CA LEU A 58 -7.00 0.97 -2.37
C LEU A 58 -7.74 0.38 -1.16
N ALA A 59 -7.00 0.18 -0.06
CA ALA A 59 -7.55 -0.24 1.22
C ALA A 59 -7.15 0.74 2.34
N TYR A 60 -7.95 0.80 3.40
CA TYR A 60 -7.68 1.64 4.56
C TYR A 60 -7.06 0.87 5.73
N THR A 61 -6.78 -0.41 5.53
CA THR A 61 -6.10 -1.30 6.48
C THR A 61 -4.78 -1.77 5.86
N ASP A 62 -3.76 -1.96 6.67
CA ASP A 62 -2.48 -2.54 6.24
C ASP A 62 -2.70 -3.80 5.39
N PRO A 63 -2.10 -3.91 4.18
CA PRO A 63 -1.02 -3.10 3.61
C PRO A 63 -1.44 -1.85 2.81
N TYR A 64 -2.69 -1.39 2.94
CA TYR A 64 -3.33 -0.22 2.29
C TYR A 64 -3.67 -0.36 0.80
N PHE A 65 -3.60 -1.59 0.31
CA PHE A 65 -4.09 -1.97 -1.00
C PHE A 65 -4.49 -3.45 -0.99
N THR A 66 -5.33 -3.85 -1.94
CA THR A 66 -5.66 -5.25 -2.19
C THR A 66 -5.56 -5.53 -3.68
N CYS A 67 -4.94 -6.67 -4.02
CA CYS A 67 -4.85 -7.18 -5.38
C CYS A 67 -5.89 -8.29 -5.56
N SER A 68 -6.81 -8.11 -6.52
CA SER A 68 -7.75 -9.15 -6.94
C SER A 68 -7.29 -9.73 -8.28
N CYS A 69 -6.90 -11.01 -8.28
CA CYS A 69 -6.47 -11.72 -9.48
C CYS A 69 -7.63 -12.54 -10.05
N THR A 70 -7.87 -12.45 -11.35
CA THR A 70 -8.85 -13.27 -12.07
C THR A 70 -8.23 -14.63 -12.44
N GLY A 71 -8.09 -15.54 -11.47
CA GLY A 71 -7.53 -16.89 -11.73
C GLY A 71 -7.07 -17.64 -10.47
N ARG A 72 -6.35 -18.77 -10.64
CA ARG A 72 -5.78 -19.59 -9.54
C ARG A 72 -4.62 -18.94 -8.78
N TYR A 73 -4.41 -17.64 -8.92
CA TYR A 73 -3.31 -16.91 -8.31
C TYR A 73 -3.82 -16.09 -7.13
N THR A 74 -3.49 -16.50 -5.92
CA THR A 74 -3.73 -15.72 -4.70
C THR A 74 -2.39 -15.14 -4.24
N GLY A 75 -2.20 -13.82 -4.29
CA GLY A 75 -0.95 -13.23 -3.79
C GLY A 75 -0.81 -11.73 -4.02
N VAL A 76 -0.23 -11.05 -3.04
CA VAL A 76 0.27 -9.67 -3.14
C VAL A 76 1.65 -9.75 -3.78
N MET A 77 1.74 -9.50 -5.08
CA MET A 77 3.00 -9.65 -5.83
C MET A 77 3.76 -8.32 -5.90
N SER A 78 4.40 -7.92 -4.79
CA SER A 78 5.45 -6.91 -4.83
C SER A 78 6.82 -7.60 -4.83
N PRO A 79 7.80 -7.21 -5.67
CA PRO A 79 9.10 -7.86 -5.76
C PRO A 79 9.92 -7.86 -4.45
N THR A 80 9.50 -7.09 -3.45
CA THR A 80 10.12 -6.97 -2.12
C THR A 80 9.36 -7.68 -1.00
N LEU A 81 8.13 -8.16 -1.23
CA LEU A 81 7.30 -8.92 -0.26
C LEU A 81 7.42 -10.44 -0.46
N LEU A 82 8.64 -10.92 -0.76
CA LEU A 82 8.95 -12.35 -0.86
C LEU A 82 8.76 -13.15 0.46
N THR A 83 8.24 -12.55 1.53
CA THR A 83 8.17 -13.18 2.85
C THR A 83 6.76 -13.59 3.31
N GLY A 84 5.70 -13.38 2.51
CA GLY A 84 4.34 -13.41 3.05
C GLY A 84 3.29 -14.33 2.40
N ILE A 85 3.58 -15.09 1.34
CA ILE A 85 2.55 -15.97 0.74
C ILE A 85 2.67 -17.37 1.34
N SER A 86 1.75 -17.67 2.26
CA SER A 86 1.34 -19.04 2.54
C SER A 86 0.66 -19.58 1.27
N PHE A 87 1.38 -20.40 0.51
CA PHE A 87 0.80 -21.20 -0.57
C PHE A 87 -0.16 -22.22 0.06
N SER A 88 -1.44 -21.86 0.18
CA SER A 88 -2.49 -22.88 0.26
C SER A 88 -2.66 -23.48 -1.13
N GLY A 89 -1.77 -24.42 -1.46
CA GLY A 89 -1.81 -25.22 -2.68
C GLY A 89 -0.48 -25.21 -3.43
N MET A 90 0.27 -26.30 -3.28
CA MET A 90 0.97 -27.06 -4.35
C MET A 90 1.12 -26.27 -5.66
N TRP A 91 2.31 -25.93 -6.16
CA TRP A 91 3.36 -26.85 -6.61
C TRP A 91 4.73 -26.15 -6.60
N LEU A 92 5.62 -26.61 -5.73
CA LEU A 92 7.07 -26.53 -5.97
C LEU A 92 7.39 -27.54 -7.06
N LEU A 93 7.60 -27.09 -8.30
CA LEU A 93 8.34 -27.90 -9.27
C LEU A 93 9.83 -27.60 -9.04
N ARG A 94 10.51 -28.63 -8.49
CA ARG A 94 11.95 -28.86 -8.70
C ARG A 94 12.23 -29.08 -10.18
#